data_AF-F3FF91-F1
#
_entry.id   AF-F3FF91-F1
#
_cell.length_a   1.000
_cell.length_b   1.000
_cell.length_c   1.000
_cell.angle_alpha   90.00
_cell.angle_beta   90.00
_cell.angle_gamma   90.00
#
_symmetry.space_group_name_H-M   'P 1'
#
loop_
_entity.id
_entity.type
_entity.pdbx_description
1 polymer ?
#
loop_
_entity_poly.entity_id
_entity_poly.type
_entity_poly.pdbx_seq_one_letter_code
_entity_poly.pdbx_strand_id
1 'polypeptide(L)'
;DSQAELIGVSALHGSHLGARAEGEPWEVRLRVAARCVDKSDAVRVGNEVETLYTNGPYGGGGASKSVRQVVAVASLFVPRDHVNLHVHLELLP
;
A
#
# COMPACT_ATOMS: atom_id res chain seq x y z
N ASP A 1 -4.59 4.08 -6.99
CA ASP A 1 -4.92 2.86 -6.21
C ASP A 1 -4.81 3.22 -4.73
N SER A 2 -5.86 2.99 -3.97
CA SER A 2 -5.94 3.41 -2.57
C SER A 2 -6.81 2.45 -1.77
N GLN A 3 -6.40 2.19 -0.53
CA GLN A 3 -7.09 1.35 0.41
C GLN A 3 -7.24 2.08 1.75
N ALA A 4 -8.43 2.01 2.33
CA ALA A 4 -8.72 2.47 3.68
C ALA A 4 -9.20 1.29 4.52
N GLU A 5 -8.62 1.13 5.70
CA GLU A 5 -8.87 0.00 6.58
C GLU A 5 -9.05 0.47 8.02
N LEU A 6 -9.92 -0.22 8.74
CA LEU A 6 -10.08 -0.08 10.17
C LEU A 6 -9.32 -1.22 10.86
N ILE A 7 -8.16 -0.91 11.43
CA ILE A 7 -7.38 -1.86 12.24
C ILE A 7 -8.20 -2.20 13.48
N GLY A 8 -8.37 -3.49 13.74
CA GLY A 8 -9.29 -4.02 14.75
C GLY A 8 -10.65 -4.44 14.20
N VAL A 9 -10.98 -4.11 12.94
CA VAL A 9 -12.27 -4.44 12.32
C VAL A 9 -12.10 -5.11 10.95
N SER A 10 -11.55 -4.40 9.96
CA SER A 10 -11.58 -4.83 8.55
C SER A 10 -10.20 -5.12 7.95
N ALA A 11 -9.11 -4.87 8.68
CA ALA A 11 -7.75 -4.92 8.14
C ALA A 11 -7.26 -6.34 7.76
N LEU A 12 -7.76 -7.40 8.42
CA LEU A 12 -7.32 -8.78 8.15
C LEU A 12 -8.28 -9.56 7.24
N HIS A 13 -9.59 -9.40 7.49
CA HIS A 13 -10.63 -10.23 6.85
C HIS A 13 -11.53 -9.43 5.90
N GLY A 14 -11.19 -8.18 5.61
CA GLY A 14 -12.00 -7.26 4.81
C GLY A 14 -13.29 -6.83 5.52
N SER A 15 -14.05 -5.95 4.87
CA SER A 15 -15.27 -5.37 5.42
C SER A 15 -16.39 -6.40 5.62
N HIS A 16 -16.52 -7.38 4.74
CA HIS A 16 -17.62 -8.37 4.80
C HIS A 16 -17.54 -9.26 6.05
N LEU A 17 -16.35 -9.72 6.44
CA LEU A 17 -16.18 -10.49 7.68
C LEU A 17 -16.04 -9.58 8.89
N GLY A 18 -15.42 -8.41 8.75
CA GLY A 18 -15.36 -7.41 9.82
C GLY A 18 -16.74 -6.95 10.31
N ALA A 19 -17.71 -6.84 9.41
CA ALA A 19 -19.10 -6.48 9.75
C ALA A 19 -19.85 -7.58 10.53
N ARG A 20 -19.30 -8.80 10.61
CA ARG A 20 -19.86 -9.91 11.39
C ARG A 20 -19.30 -9.97 12.81
N ALA A 21 -18.35 -9.11 13.17
CA ALA A 21 -17.86 -9.02 14.54
C ALA A 21 -19.04 -8.66 15.46
N GLU A 22 -19.25 -9.46 16.51
CA GLU A 22 -20.25 -9.19 17.54
C GLU A 22 -19.66 -8.23 18.58
N GLY A 23 -20.33 -7.10 18.82
CA GLY A 23 -19.94 -6.09 19.81
C GLY A 23 -19.15 -4.89 19.24
N GLU A 24 -19.02 -3.85 20.05
CA GLU A 24 -18.32 -2.62 19.68
C GLU A 24 -16.80 -2.75 19.94
N PRO A 25 -15.94 -2.40 18.96
CA PRO A 25 -14.49 -2.53 19.13
C PRO A 25 -13.96 -1.58 20.20
N TRP A 26 -13.05 -2.08 21.03
CA TRP A 26 -12.46 -1.33 22.14
C TRP A 26 -11.57 -0.17 21.69
N GLU A 27 -10.76 -0.38 20.64
CA GLU A 27 -10.05 0.68 19.93
C GLU A 27 -10.08 0.39 18.43
N VAL A 28 -10.09 1.45 17.62
CA VAL A 28 -9.98 1.34 16.16
C VAL A 28 -8.97 2.37 15.67
N ARG A 29 -8.08 1.95 14.77
CA ARG A 29 -7.18 2.85 14.04
C ARG A 29 -7.51 2.85 12.56
N LEU A 30 -7.71 4.03 11.99
CA LEU A 30 -7.79 4.19 10.54
C LEU A 30 -6.39 4.08 9.92
N ARG A 31 -6.24 3.24 8.90
CA ARG A 31 -5.07 3.20 8.02
C ARG A 31 -5.50 3.52 6.61
N VAL A 32 -4.84 4.49 5.99
CA VAL A 32 -5.00 4.79 4.56
C VAL A 32 -3.67 4.56 3.87
N ALA A 33 -3.68 3.74 2.82
CA ALA A 33 -2.54 3.51 1.96
C ALA A 33 -2.93 3.88 0.52
N ALA A 34 -2.08 4.65 -0.16
CA ALA A 34 -2.33 5.05 -1.54
C ALA A 34 -1.05 4.99 -2.37
N ARG A 35 -1.19 4.53 -3.62
CA ARG A 35 -0.20 4.68 -4.68
C ARG A 35 -0.65 5.80 -5.60
N CYS A 36 0.21 6.82 -5.70
CA CYS A 36 0.01 7.99 -6.54
C CYS A 36 1.10 8.04 -7.61
N VAL A 37 0.79 8.66 -8.75
CA VAL A 37 1.77 8.94 -9.80
C VAL A 37 2.76 9.99 -9.28
N ASP A 38 2.23 11.06 -8.68
CA ASP A 38 3.02 12.17 -8.17
C ASP A 38 3.22 12.10 -6.65
N LYS A 39 4.44 12.46 -6.23
CA LYS A 39 4.80 12.56 -4.81
C LYS A 39 3.91 13.56 -4.07
N SER A 40 3.53 14.67 -4.71
CA SER A 40 2.67 15.70 -4.12
C SER A 40 1.30 15.13 -3.72
N ASP A 41 0.72 14.27 -4.54
CA ASP A 41 -0.57 13.65 -4.24
C ASP A 41 -0.47 12.64 -3.10
N ALA A 42 0.62 11.86 -3.04
CA ALA A 42 0.88 10.97 -1.90
C ALA A 42 1.01 11.74 -0.58
N VAL A 43 1.68 12.90 -0.62
CA VAL A 43 1.79 13.80 0.54
C VAL A 43 0.41 14.35 0.93
N ARG A 44 -0.41 14.76 -0.05
CA ARG A 44 -1.76 15.28 0.19
C ARG A 44 -2.65 14.25 0.88
N VAL A 45 -2.60 12.97 0.49
CA VAL A 45 -3.33 11.89 1.17
C VAL A 45 -2.92 11.80 2.65
N GLY A 46 -1.61 11.82 2.95
CA GLY A 46 -1.14 11.79 4.34
C GLY A 46 -1.57 13.01 5.15
N ASN A 47 -1.59 14.20 4.53
CA ASN A 47 -2.07 15.42 5.18
C ASN A 47 -3.57 15.32 5.48
N GLU A 48 -4.39 14.80 4.56
CA GLU A 48 -5.83 14.61 4.79
C GLU A 48 -6.08 13.71 6.01
N VAL A 49 -5.36 12.59 6.12
CA VAL A 49 -5.45 11.70 7.29
C VAL A 49 -5.05 12.42 8.58
N GLU A 50 -4.03 13.27 8.54
CA GLU A 50 -3.60 14.06 9.69
C GLU A 50 -4.65 15.12 10.09
N THR A 51 -5.41 15.69 9.15
CA THR A 51 -6.47 16.66 9.49
C THR A 51 -7.60 16.05 10.34
N LEU A 52 -7.74 14.72 10.38
CA LEU A 52 -8.71 14.04 11.25
C LEU A 52 -8.42 14.28 12.74
N TYR A 53 -7.20 14.70 13.10
CA TYR A 53 -6.86 15.12 14.46
C TYR A 53 -7.75 16.25 14.97
N THR A 54 -8.05 17.22 14.12
CA THR A 54 -8.81 18.41 14.48
C THR A 54 -10.26 18.31 14.02
N ASN A 55 -10.51 17.59 12.92
CA ASN A 55 -11.82 17.53 12.28
C ASN A 55 -12.60 16.21 12.59
N GLY A 56 -12.04 15.33 13.44
CA GLY A 56 -12.63 14.05 13.84
C GLY A 56 -12.40 12.94 12.79
N PRO A 57 -12.65 11.64 13.09
CA PRO A 57 -13.14 10.99 14.31
C PRO A 57 -12.03 10.68 15.34
N TYR A 58 -10.88 11.31 15.19
CA TYR A 58 -9.65 10.90 15.87
C TYR A 58 -9.66 11.26 17.37
N GLY A 59 -9.62 10.25 18.25
CA GLY A 59 -9.22 10.40 19.66
C GLY A 59 -7.69 10.49 19.78
N GLY A 60 -7.13 11.03 20.87
CA GLY A 60 -5.72 11.45 21.02
C GLY A 60 -4.57 10.42 20.85
N GLY A 61 -4.71 9.39 20.02
CA GLY A 61 -3.82 8.23 19.89
C GLY A 61 -2.62 8.32 18.94
N GLY A 62 -2.30 9.49 18.37
CA GLY A 62 -1.14 9.63 17.46
C GLY A 62 -1.36 9.32 15.96
N ALA A 63 -1.20 10.29 15.04
CA ALA A 63 -1.11 9.99 13.61
C ALA A 63 0.35 9.91 13.14
N SER A 64 0.61 8.94 12.26
CA SER A 64 1.90 8.76 11.60
C SER A 64 1.69 8.73 10.10
N LYS A 65 2.48 9.50 9.35
CA LYS A 65 2.47 9.51 7.88
C LYS A 65 3.85 9.21 7.33
N SER A 66 3.90 8.52 6.19
CA SER A 66 5.14 8.26 5.46
C SER A 66 4.88 8.26 3.97
N VAL A 67 5.86 8.75 3.20
CA VAL A 67 5.84 8.71 1.74
C VAL A 67 7.16 8.13 1.28
N ARG A 68 7.09 7.10 0.44
CA ARG A 68 8.26 6.46 -0.15
C ARG A 68 8.04 6.26 -1.64
N GLN A 69 9.12 6.36 -2.41
CA GLN A 69 9.09 5.96 -3.82
C GLN A 69 8.95 4.44 -3.90
N VAL A 70 8.06 3.98 -4.78
CA VAL A 70 7.88 2.56 -5.07
C VAL A 70 8.49 2.29 -6.45
N VAL A 71 9.52 1.44 -6.49
CA VAL A 71 10.06 0.89 -7.74
C VAL A 71 9.40 -0.47 -7.94
N ALA A 72 8.53 -0.58 -8.96
CA ALA A 72 7.90 -1.83 -9.32
C ALA A 72 8.75 -2.58 -10.35
N VAL A 73 8.84 -3.89 -10.20
CA VAL A 73 9.37 -4.78 -11.24
C VAL A 73 8.18 -5.32 -12.02
N ALA A 74 8.23 -5.18 -13.34
CA ALA A 74 7.24 -5.73 -14.24
C ALA A 74 7.93 -6.67 -15.23
N SER A 75 7.30 -7.80 -15.53
CA SER A 75 7.72 -8.65 -16.63
C SER A 75 7.42 -7.93 -17.94
N LEU A 76 8.38 -7.94 -18.86
CA LEU A 76 8.24 -7.38 -20.19
C LEU A 76 8.78 -8.37 -21.23
N PHE A 77 8.23 -8.32 -22.44
CA PHE A 77 8.78 -9.04 -23.58
C PHE A 77 9.90 -8.20 -24.20
N VAL A 78 11.01 -8.84 -24.53
CA VAL A 78 12.11 -8.24 -25.31
C VAL A 78 11.97 -8.71 -26.76
N PRO A 79 11.99 -7.81 -27.77
CA PRO A 79 12.00 -8.20 -29.17
C PRO A 79 13.17 -9.14 -29.48
N ARG A 80 12.93 -10.17 -30.29
CA ARG A 80 13.94 -11.19 -30.60
C ARG A 80 15.22 -10.58 -31.20
N ASP A 81 15.07 -9.56 -32.04
CA ASP A 81 16.18 -8.89 -32.71
C ASP A 81 17.06 -8.03 -31.77
N HIS A 82 16.62 -7.81 -30.52
CA HIS A 82 17.42 -7.15 -29.47
C HIS A 82 18.23 -8.13 -28.62
N VAL A 83 18.11 -9.44 -28.84
CA VAL A 83 18.82 -10.47 -28.07
C VAL A 83 20.00 -10.96 -28.89
N ASN A 84 21.23 -10.70 -28.41
CA ASN A 84 22.44 -11.27 -29.02
C ASN A 84 22.77 -12.61 -28.35
N LEU A 85 22.58 -13.71 -29.08
CA LEU A 85 22.77 -15.06 -28.57
C LEU A 85 24.27 -15.41 -28.57
N HIS A 86 24.84 -15.66 -27.39
CA HIS A 86 26.18 -16.23 -27.24
C HIS A 86 26.08 -17.64 -26.65
N VAL A 87 26.72 -18.60 -27.30
CA VAL A 87 26.80 -19.99 -26.84
C VAL A 87 28.24 -20.27 -26.44
N HIS A 88 28.45 -20.69 -25.19
CA HIS A 88 29.72 -21.18 -24.69
C HIS A 88 29.65 -22.70 -24.58
N LEU A 89 30.61 -23.38 -25.20
CA LEU A 89 30.76 -24.83 -25.12
C LEU A 89 32.03 -25.15 -24.35
N GLU A 90 31.91 -26.03 -23.36
CA GLU A 90 33.03 -26.63 -22.65
C GLU A 90 33.02 -28.12 -22.94
N LEU A 91 34.16 -28.65 -23.40
CA LEU A 91 34.34 -30.07 -23.63
C LEU A 91 34.99 -30.66 -22.37
N LEU A 92 34.25 -31.49 -21.66
CA LEU A 92 34.78 -32.29 -20.56
C LEU A 92 35.56 -33.50 -21.11
N PRO A 93 36.65 -33.93 -20.45
CA PRO A 93 37.45 -35.08 -20.85
C PRO A 93 36.69 -36.41 -20.88
#